data_AF-A0A538FRP1-F1
#
_entry.id   AF-A0A538FRP1-F1
#
_cell.length_a   1.000
_cell.length_b   1.000
_cell.length_c   1.000
_cell.angle_alpha   90.00
_cell.angle_beta   90.00
_cell.angle_gamma   90.00
#
_symmetry.space_group_name_H-M   'P 1'
#
loop_
_entity.id
_entity.type
_entity.pdbx_description
1 polymer ?
#
loop_
_entity_poly.entity_id
_entity_poly.type
_entity_poly.pdbx_seq_one_letter_code
_entity_poly.pdbx_strand_id
1 'polypeptide(L)' 'AGGNCELTEPGDAVVRENVTILGYTNLPSTMPFHASQLYSRNVFALLQHLAPEGQLNLDWEDEITASACVTRKEEVAA' A
#
# COMPACT_ATOMS: atom_id res chain seq x y z
N ALA A 1 -12.85 2.07 15.37
CA ALA A 1 -12.19 3.38 15.19
C ALA A 1 -10.69 3.15 15.33
N GLY A 2 -9.88 3.70 14.41
CA GLY A 2 -8.41 3.53 14.43
C GLY A 2 -7.71 4.76 15.01
N GLY A 3 -6.44 4.60 15.40
CA GLY A 3 -5.61 5.64 16.01
C GLY A 3 -5.05 5.20 17.37
N ASN A 4 -3.77 5.49 17.65
CA ASN A 4 -3.12 5.10 18.90
C ASN A 4 -3.47 6.03 20.08
N CYS A 5 -3.99 7.22 19.80
CA CYS A 5 -4.40 8.20 20.80
C CYS A 5 -5.93 8.27 20.82
N GLU A 6 -6.51 8.13 22.01
CA GLU A 6 -7.97 8.13 22.22
C GLU A 6 -8.66 9.40 21.69
N LEU A 7 -7.92 10.52 21.68
CA LEU A 7 -8.41 11.83 21.24
C LEU A 7 -8.14 12.13 19.75
N THR A 8 -7.60 11.16 18.99
CA THR A 8 -7.34 11.33 17.55
C THR A 8 -8.64 11.39 16.75
N GLU A 9 -8.77 12.43 15.93
CA GLU A 9 -9.82 12.54 14.92
C GLU A 9 -9.22 12.26 13.53
N PRO A 10 -9.58 11.14 12.85
CA PRO A 10 -8.99 10.77 11.57
C PRO A 10 -9.23 11.84 10.49
N GLY A 11 -8.15 12.33 9.90
CA GLY A 11 -8.18 13.36 8.86
C GLY A 11 -7.89 14.77 9.36
N ASP A 12 -7.99 15.00 10.68
CA ASP A 12 -7.96 16.34 11.26
C ASP A 12 -6.75 16.60 12.15
N ALA A 13 -6.45 17.88 12.35
CA ALA A 13 -5.53 18.36 13.37
C ALA A 13 -6.35 19.10 14.44
N VAL A 14 -6.41 18.55 15.66
CA VAL A 14 -7.25 19.08 16.73
C VAL A 14 -6.40 19.56 17.89
N VAL A 15 -6.91 20.54 18.64
CA VAL A 15 -6.30 20.99 19.90
C VAL A 15 -7.19 20.55 21.06
N ARG A 16 -6.60 19.87 22.04
CA ARG A 16 -7.24 19.46 23.28
C ARG A 16 -6.32 19.89 24.42
N GLU A 17 -6.83 20.72 25.34
CA GLU A 17 -6.07 21.15 26.53
C GLU A 17 -4.67 21.71 26.20
N ASN A 18 -4.57 22.54 25.15
CA ASN A 18 -3.32 23.10 24.61
C ASN A 18 -2.34 22.09 24.00
N VAL A 19 -2.77 20.84 23.75
CA VAL A 19 -2.01 19.83 23.01
C VAL A 19 -2.59 19.69 21.60
N THR A 20 -1.74 19.84 20.58
CA THR A 20 -2.12 19.58 19.18
C THR A 20 -1.96 18.10 18.85
N ILE A 21 -3.02 17.49 18.34
CA ILE A 21 -3.10 16.08 17.97
C ILE A 21 -3.31 16.00 16.46
N LEU A 22 -2.38 15.37 15.75
CA LEU A 22 -2.44 15.22 14.29
C LEU A 22 -2.99 13.84 13.92
N GLY A 23 -4.10 13.81 13.21
CA GLY A 23 -4.80 12.61 12.76
C GLY A 23 -4.78 12.39 11.25
N TYR A 24 -3.90 13.06 10.49
CA TYR A 24 -3.87 12.97 9.02
C TYR A 24 -3.74 11.53 8.52
N THR A 25 -4.66 11.12 7.65
CA THR A 25 -4.77 9.74 7.15
C THR A 25 -4.02 9.51 5.84
N ASN A 26 -3.56 10.57 5.20
CA ASN A 26 -2.80 10.51 3.94
C ASN A 26 -1.51 11.35 4.02
N LEU A 27 -0.67 11.04 5.02
CA LEU A 27 0.64 11.65 5.17
C LEU A 27 1.55 11.50 3.93
N PRO A 28 1.59 10.38 3.19
CA PRO A 28 2.43 10.28 2.00
C PRO A 28 2.12 11.37 0.96
N SER A 29 0.87 11.81 0.83
CA SER A 29 0.49 12.89 -0.09
C SER A 29 1.02 14.28 0.31
N THR A 30 1.49 14.49 1.54
CA THR A 30 2.14 15.76 1.92
C THR A 30 3.60 15.85 1.43
N MET A 31 4.18 14.72 0.98
CA MET A 31 5.50 14.66 0.33
C MET A 31 5.40 13.88 -1.00
N PRO A 32 4.59 14.37 -1.95
CA PRO A 32 4.11 13.56 -3.07
C PRO A 32 5.23 13.14 -4.02
N PHE A 33 6.27 13.99 -4.18
CA PHE A 33 7.40 13.68 -5.06
C PHE A 33 8.17 12.43 -4.59
N HIS A 34 8.62 12.42 -3.33
CA HIS A 34 9.37 11.30 -2.79
C HIS A 34 8.50 10.07 -2.57
N ALA A 35 7.24 10.24 -2.13
CA ALA A 35 6.30 9.13 -2.01
C ALA A 35 6.11 8.42 -3.36
N SER A 36 5.90 9.17 -4.44
CA SER A 36 5.76 8.63 -5.79
C SER A 36 7.05 7.98 -6.28
N GLN A 37 8.21 8.58 -6.02
CA GLN A 37 9.52 8.04 -6.41
C GLN A 37 9.82 6.69 -5.73
N LEU A 38 9.51 6.55 -4.44
CA LEU A 38 9.73 5.30 -3.71
C LEU A 38 8.71 4.24 -4.12
N TYR A 39 7.44 4.62 -4.29
CA TYR A 39 6.40 3.70 -4.73
C TYR A 39 6.63 3.18 -6.15
N SER A 40 7.07 4.04 -7.08
CA SER A 40 7.38 3.62 -8.45
C SER A 40 8.50 2.59 -8.52
N ARG A 41 9.49 2.66 -7.63
CA ARG A 41 10.54 1.63 -7.50
C ARG A 41 9.96 0.28 -7.06
N ASN A 42 8.99 0.27 -6.15
CA ASN A 42 8.32 -0.96 -5.72
C ASN A 42 7.51 -1.58 -6.86
N VAL A 43 6.74 -0.77 -7.58
CA VAL A 43 5.99 -1.22 -8.77
C VAL A 43 6.94 -1.75 -9.85
N PHE A 44 8.05 -1.06 -10.09
CA PHE A 44 9.07 -1.48 -11.04
C PHE A 44 9.71 -2.82 -10.65
N ALA A 45 10.07 -2.99 -9.38
CA ALA A 45 10.63 -4.26 -8.89
C ALA A 45 9.64 -5.42 -9.04
N LEU A 46 8.35 -5.18 -8.75
CA LEU A 46 7.30 -6.17 -8.98
C LEU A 46 7.16 -6.51 -10.48
N LEU A 47 7.20 -5.52 -11.37
CA LEU A 47 7.16 -5.77 -12.82
C LEU A 47 8.40 -6.51 -13.33
N GLN A 48 9.58 -6.23 -12.79
CA GLN A 48 10.79 -7.00 -13.13
C GLN A 48 10.69 -8.46 -12.68
N HIS A 49 10.05 -8.72 -11.54
CA HIS A 49 9.77 -10.07 -11.05
C HIS A 49 8.75 -10.79 -11.93
N LEU A 50 7.63 -10.14 -12.27
CA LEU A 50 6.52 -10.74 -13.01
C LEU A 50 6.72 -10.79 -14.53
N ALA A 51 7.56 -9.91 -15.09
CA ALA A 51 7.76 -9.78 -16.52
C ALA A 51 9.23 -9.46 -16.87
N PRO A 52 10.19 -10.34 -16.52
CA PRO A 52 11.61 -10.08 -16.74
C PRO A 52 11.95 -9.85 -18.23
N GLU A 53 11.24 -10.53 -19.14
CA GLU A 53 11.40 -10.41 -20.60
C GLU A 53 10.32 -9.53 -21.26
N GLY A 54 9.61 -8.71 -20.47
CA GLY A 54 8.55 -7.82 -20.96
C GLY A 54 7.20 -8.50 -21.25
N GLN A 55 7.11 -9.82 -21.07
CA GLN A 55 5.84 -10.56 -21.06
C GLN A 55 5.56 -11.08 -19.66
N LEU A 56 4.30 -11.02 -19.23
CA LEU A 56 3.90 -11.54 -17.92
C LEU A 56 4.11 -13.05 -17.85
N ASN A 57 4.90 -13.47 -16.87
CA ASN A 57 5.11 -14.85 -16.47
C ASN A 57 4.66 -15.00 -15.01
N LEU A 58 3.41 -15.41 -14.81
CA LEU A 58 2.82 -15.54 -13.48
C LEU A 58 3.08 -16.96 -12.95
N ASP A 59 4.18 -17.11 -12.21
CA ASP A 59 4.47 -18.33 -11.46
C ASP A 59 3.60 -18.37 -10.19
N TRP A 60 2.68 -19.33 -10.12
CA TRP A 60 1.77 -19.44 -8.99
C TRP A 60 2.34 -20.25 -7.81
N GLU A 61 3.50 -20.90 -7.98
CA GLU A 61 4.23 -21.54 -6.88
C GLU A 61 5.13 -20.53 -6.16
N ASP A 62 5.44 -19.39 -6.80
CA ASP A 62 6.15 -18.27 -6.18
C ASP A 62 5.25 -17.50 -5.19
N GLU A 63 5.73 -17.39 -3.95
CA GLU A 63 4.98 -16.80 -2.84
C GLU A 63 4.61 -15.32 -3.10
N ILE A 64 5.50 -14.55 -3.73
CA ILE A 64 5.29 -13.13 -4.01
C ILE A 64 4.14 -12.98 -5.01
N THR A 65 4.18 -13.74 -6.11
CA THR A 65 3.18 -13.70 -7.17
C THR A 65 1.82 -14.19 -6.69
N ALA A 66 1.79 -15.32 -5.98
CA ALA A 66 0.56 -15.87 -5.42
C ALA A 66 -0.09 -14.93 -4.39
N SER A 67 0.69 -14.39 -3.46
CA SER A 67 0.17 -13.55 -2.37
C SER A 67 -0.23 -12.14 -2.84
N ALA A 68 0.45 -11.59 -3.85
CA ALA A 68 0.12 -10.27 -4.38
C ALA A 68 -1.16 -10.27 -5.24
N CYS A 69 -1.55 -11.42 -5.80
CA CYS A 69 -2.71 -11.51 -6.70
C CYS A 69 -4.02 -11.79 -5.94
N VAL A 70 -4.86 -10.75 -5.78
CA VAL A 70 -6.13 -10.86 -5.03
C VAL A 70 -7.37 -11.22 -5.87
N THR A 71 -7.21 -11.43 -7.18
CA THR A 71 -8.34 -11.65 -8.11
C THR A 71 -8.24 -12.92 -8.95
N ARG A 72 -7.24 -13.78 -8.69
CA ARG A 72 -7.12 -15.06 -9.38
C ARG A 72 -8.39 -15.88 -9.14
N LYS A 73 -9.02 -16.33 -10.22
CA LYS A 73 -10.11 -17.29 -10.12
C LYS A 73 -9.48 -18.65 -9.81
N GLU A 74 -9.78 -19.19 -8.65
CA GLU A 74 -9.53 -20.61 -8.39
C GLU A 74 -10.47 -21.40 -9.30
N GLU A 75 -9.91 -22.28 -10.13
CA GLU A 75 -10.70 -23.24 -10.88
C GLU A 75 -11.22 -24.26 -9.86
N VAL A 76 -12.44 -24.04 -9.36
CA VAL A 76 -13.12 -25.03 -8.52
C VAL A 76 -13.39 -26.23 -9.41
N ALA A 77 -12.65 -27.32 -9.21
CA ALA A 77 -12.91 -28.59 -9.87
C ALA A 77 -14.36 -29.00 -9.59
N ALA A 78 -15.10 -29.29 -10.67
CA ALA A 78 -16.51 -29.69 -10.65
C ALA A 78 -16.73 -31.02 -9.92
#